data_AF-A0A934FTZ4-F1
#
_entry.id   AF-A0A934FTZ4-F1
#
_cell.length_a   1.000
_cell.length_b   1.000
_cell.length_c   1.000
_cell.angle_alpha   90.00
_cell.angle_beta   90.00
_cell.angle_gamma   90.00
#
_symmetry.space_group_name_H-M   'P 1'
#
loop_
_entity.id
_entity.type
_entity.pdbx_description
1 polymer ?
#
loop_
_entity_poly.entity_id
_entity_poly.type
_entity_poly.pdbx_seq_one_letter_code
_entity_poly.pdbx_strand_id
1 'polypeptide(L)'
;MLTGLVALVLALASAAAASQTEPKRFGTIHKDQVDLAVARLRQRIVDGGFGDGSCRETAMVLCALGHSHRFYSLQEPWVRAAVRRLFSFRDKDGAFADAAVGAGDRIATTRWVVDALRAVDLDGDYASDVGTSERWLARQSAAEDGMEAVVAEVLARHARGDGDPITQARSASEAVNAALADPDASSSALVVPLVQLVACQSAARGLDRAPQESPQGDWSEAQQKAVDFLMQQQADGSFFVTTKQGRFPDLGITALALAALQTKPQAQRSQAEKQVIEQGLKALCAAQQGDGSIGERNANYTTCASILALTMSHRDALAPVIGKARDYVIAIQNVESHGYARGDRDYGSIGYGGSQRGDLSNTQFALEALRAAGLQADHEAIQKALVFLQRTQNLRTVNDFKGVVKDDDGTRMTVVAGDDGGSAYYPGNSAAGYVTLPDGTKIPRSYGSMTYALLKSYTMAGIPPTDPRVAAAVRWIELNWTLAENPGAGEDADEKLRHQGLFYYYMVLAQALDAAGITSLRVPGKAGTDEALPVDWKKELSATLLAAQRADGSWLNERNGRWWEDQPVICTIYALLALAHTP
;
A
#
# COMPACT_ATOMS: atom_id res chain seq x y z
N MET A 1 48.53 -29.02 8.70
CA MET A 1 47.06 -29.05 8.61
C MET A 1 46.35 -27.96 9.42
N LEU A 2 47.03 -26.84 9.78
CA LEU A 2 46.38 -25.70 10.47
C LEU A 2 46.50 -24.36 9.72
N THR A 3 47.06 -24.34 8.52
CA THR A 3 47.24 -23.12 7.69
C THR A 3 46.31 -23.06 6.48
N GLY A 4 45.57 -24.14 6.17
CA GLY A 4 44.59 -24.18 5.09
C GLY A 4 43.15 -23.79 5.48
N LEU A 5 42.79 -23.89 6.78
CA LEU A 5 41.45 -23.55 7.25
C LEU A 5 41.24 -22.04 7.46
N VAL A 6 42.31 -21.28 7.73
CA VAL A 6 42.23 -19.82 7.94
C VAL A 6 42.07 -19.07 6.62
N ALA A 7 42.62 -19.59 5.51
CA ALA A 7 42.46 -19.00 4.17
C ALA A 7 41.05 -19.20 3.59
N LEU A 8 40.36 -20.30 3.95
CA LEU A 8 38.98 -20.54 3.54
C LEU A 8 37.98 -19.67 4.33
N VAL A 9 38.24 -19.42 5.61
CA VAL A 9 37.42 -18.52 6.45
C VAL A 9 37.62 -17.04 6.08
N LEU A 10 38.83 -16.63 5.65
CA LEU A 10 39.07 -15.27 5.14
C LEU A 10 38.58 -15.06 3.69
N ALA A 11 38.52 -16.11 2.85
CA ALA A 11 37.89 -16.04 1.53
C ALA A 11 36.34 -16.07 1.61
N LEU A 12 35.76 -16.71 2.62
CA LEU A 12 34.33 -16.65 2.91
C LEU A 12 33.94 -15.33 3.61
N ALA A 13 34.84 -14.72 4.39
CA ALA A 13 34.63 -13.40 4.98
C ALA A 13 34.82 -12.23 3.98
N SER A 14 35.61 -12.41 2.91
CA SER A 14 35.74 -11.41 1.84
C SER A 14 34.70 -11.56 0.72
N ALA A 15 34.03 -12.72 0.62
CA ALA A 15 32.83 -12.88 -0.20
C ALA A 15 31.57 -12.28 0.45
N ALA A 16 31.56 -12.12 1.78
CA ALA A 16 30.49 -11.40 2.51
C ALA A 16 30.61 -9.87 2.43
N ALA A 17 31.65 -9.35 1.76
CA ALA A 17 31.86 -7.91 1.52
C ALA A 17 31.65 -7.52 0.04
N ALA A 18 31.14 -8.43 -0.80
CA ALA A 18 30.81 -8.14 -2.19
C ALA A 18 29.28 -8.02 -2.36
N SER A 19 28.82 -6.79 -2.58
CA SER A 19 27.47 -6.44 -3.04
C SER A 19 26.33 -6.70 -2.02
N GLN A 20 26.29 -5.92 -0.95
CA GLN A 20 25.00 -5.33 -0.55
C GLN A 20 24.65 -4.26 -1.58
N THR A 21 24.34 -4.68 -2.81
CA THR A 21 23.58 -3.83 -3.71
C THR A 21 22.19 -3.74 -3.11
N GLU A 22 21.69 -2.53 -2.88
CA GLU A 22 20.28 -2.37 -2.57
C GLU A 22 19.48 -3.23 -3.56
N PRO A 23 18.47 -3.98 -3.09
CA PRO A 23 17.62 -4.76 -3.98
C PRO A 23 17.11 -3.84 -5.07
N LYS A 24 17.45 -4.18 -6.32
CA LYS A 24 17.13 -3.36 -7.48
C LYS A 24 15.63 -3.16 -7.54
N ARG A 25 15.15 -1.97 -7.17
CA ARG A 25 13.76 -1.57 -7.40
C ARG A 25 13.59 -1.25 -8.87
N PHE A 26 12.69 -1.96 -9.53
CA PHE A 26 12.46 -1.84 -10.95
C PHE A 26 11.54 -0.66 -11.28
N GLY A 27 10.56 -0.39 -10.41
CA GLY A 27 9.51 0.58 -10.68
C GLY A 27 8.66 0.20 -11.89
N THR A 28 8.00 1.20 -12.49
CA THR A 28 7.27 0.99 -13.75
C THR A 28 8.22 1.19 -14.93
N ILE A 29 8.58 0.10 -15.60
CA ILE A 29 9.56 0.08 -16.70
C ILE A 29 8.88 0.29 -18.06
N HIS A 30 9.53 0.93 -19.03
CA HIS A 30 9.01 1.12 -20.41
C HIS A 30 7.61 1.76 -20.53
N LYS A 31 7.30 2.73 -19.65
CA LYS A 31 6.01 3.46 -19.63
C LYS A 31 5.66 4.05 -21.00
N ASP A 32 6.60 4.77 -21.60
CA ASP A 32 6.39 5.50 -22.85
C ASP A 32 6.10 4.56 -24.02
N GLN A 33 6.81 3.44 -24.12
CA GLN A 33 6.57 2.48 -25.21
C GLN A 33 5.21 1.80 -25.07
N VAL A 34 4.79 1.47 -23.84
CA VAL A 34 3.44 0.95 -23.59
C VAL A 34 2.38 1.99 -23.98
N ASP A 35 2.53 3.24 -23.53
CA ASP A 35 1.58 4.31 -23.84
C ASP A 35 1.48 4.59 -25.35
N LEU A 36 2.62 4.63 -26.06
CA LEU A 36 2.67 4.84 -27.50
C LEU A 36 2.05 3.67 -28.29
N ALA A 37 2.33 2.42 -27.88
CA ALA A 37 1.74 1.24 -28.51
C ALA A 37 0.22 1.23 -28.33
N VAL A 38 -0.28 1.51 -27.12
CA VAL A 38 -1.71 1.60 -26.83
C VAL A 38 -2.36 2.73 -27.64
N ALA A 39 -1.71 3.90 -27.73
CA ALA A 39 -2.21 5.01 -28.53
C ALA A 39 -2.34 4.63 -30.02
N ARG A 40 -1.35 3.93 -30.60
CA ARG A 40 -1.40 3.47 -32.00
C ARG A 40 -2.48 2.42 -32.21
N LEU A 41 -2.60 1.43 -31.32
CA LEU A 41 -3.65 0.40 -31.38
C LEU A 41 -5.05 1.01 -31.31
N ARG A 42 -5.25 2.02 -30.45
CA ARG A 42 -6.52 2.75 -30.35
C ARG A 42 -6.88 3.51 -31.61
N GLN A 43 -5.90 4.04 -32.36
CA GLN A 43 -6.14 4.73 -33.62
C GLN A 43 -6.49 3.79 -34.77
N ARG A 44 -6.22 2.49 -34.64
CA ARG A 44 -6.37 1.48 -35.68
C ARG A 44 -7.25 0.30 -35.24
N ILE A 45 -8.31 0.59 -34.49
CA ILE A 45 -9.32 -0.39 -34.09
C ILE A 45 -10.00 -0.96 -35.33
N VAL A 46 -10.12 -2.29 -35.41
CA VAL A 46 -10.73 -3.02 -36.52
C VAL A 46 -12.00 -3.69 -36.01
N ASP A 47 -13.16 -3.29 -36.53
CA ASP A 47 -14.48 -3.82 -36.14
C ASP A 47 -14.74 -3.86 -34.63
N GLY A 48 -14.19 -2.87 -33.91
CA GLY A 48 -14.28 -2.78 -32.45
C GLY A 48 -13.24 -3.62 -31.70
N GLY A 49 -12.42 -4.41 -32.38
CA GLY A 49 -11.30 -5.19 -31.82
C GLY A 49 -9.93 -4.54 -32.05
N PHE A 50 -8.89 -5.18 -31.50
CA PHE A 50 -7.50 -4.73 -31.62
C PHE A 50 -6.66 -5.65 -32.50
N GLY A 51 -5.49 -5.16 -32.92
CA GLY A 51 -4.62 -5.90 -33.82
C GLY A 51 -5.28 -6.05 -35.18
N ASP A 52 -5.46 -7.28 -35.63
CA ASP A 52 -6.23 -7.65 -36.82
C ASP A 52 -7.75 -7.75 -36.59
N GLY A 53 -8.22 -7.53 -35.36
CA GLY A 53 -9.64 -7.63 -34.98
C GLY A 53 -10.10 -9.06 -34.70
N SER A 54 -9.18 -10.03 -34.68
CA SER A 54 -9.41 -11.40 -34.22
C SER A 54 -9.74 -11.46 -32.73
N CYS A 55 -10.33 -12.58 -32.33
CA CYS A 55 -10.63 -12.84 -30.93
C CYS A 55 -9.34 -12.86 -30.09
N ARG A 56 -8.31 -13.57 -30.59
CA ARG A 56 -7.04 -13.74 -29.87
C ARG A 56 -6.29 -12.43 -29.67
N GLU A 57 -6.08 -11.64 -30.74
CA GLU A 57 -5.33 -10.39 -30.62
C GLU A 57 -6.09 -9.35 -29.78
N THR A 58 -7.42 -9.30 -29.93
CA THR A 58 -8.26 -8.43 -29.09
C THR A 58 -8.13 -8.79 -27.61
N ALA A 59 -8.16 -10.08 -27.27
CA ALA A 59 -8.03 -10.55 -25.89
C ALA A 59 -6.63 -10.28 -25.32
N MET A 60 -5.57 -10.52 -26.09
CA MET A 60 -4.19 -10.23 -25.71
C MET A 60 -3.99 -8.74 -25.39
N VAL A 61 -4.49 -7.85 -26.25
CA VAL A 61 -4.42 -6.41 -26.02
C VAL A 61 -5.23 -6.00 -24.79
N LEU A 62 -6.47 -6.48 -24.63
CA LEU A 62 -7.28 -6.21 -23.44
C LEU A 62 -6.61 -6.66 -22.15
N CYS A 63 -5.98 -7.82 -22.16
CA CYS A 63 -5.24 -8.30 -21.01
C CYS A 63 -4.01 -7.42 -20.70
N ALA A 64 -3.25 -7.02 -21.73
CA ALA A 64 -2.14 -6.07 -21.58
C ALA A 64 -2.61 -4.70 -21.06
N LEU A 65 -3.79 -4.24 -21.47
CA LEU A 65 -4.37 -2.98 -21.02
C LEU A 65 -4.72 -3.01 -19.52
N GLY A 66 -5.42 -4.05 -19.07
CA GLY A 66 -5.79 -4.22 -17.66
C GLY A 66 -4.59 -4.44 -16.74
N HIS A 67 -3.50 -5.04 -17.25
CA HIS A 67 -2.25 -5.22 -16.49
C HIS A 67 -1.24 -4.09 -16.69
N SER A 68 -1.50 -3.13 -17.58
CA SER A 68 -0.59 -2.00 -17.78
C SER A 68 -0.56 -1.10 -16.56
N HIS A 69 0.46 -0.25 -16.47
CA HIS A 69 0.57 0.75 -15.40
C HIS A 69 -0.60 1.75 -15.30
N ARG A 70 -1.50 1.80 -16.31
CA ARG A 70 -2.72 2.62 -16.31
C ARG A 70 -3.99 1.86 -15.92
N PHE A 71 -3.93 0.52 -15.85
CA PHE A 71 -5.05 -0.34 -15.44
C PHE A 71 -6.37 0.00 -16.15
N TYR A 72 -6.36 0.00 -17.49
CA TYR A 72 -7.56 0.32 -18.25
C TYR A 72 -8.68 -0.69 -17.98
N SER A 73 -9.93 -0.22 -17.97
CA SER A 73 -11.09 -0.98 -17.49
C SER A 73 -12.31 -0.87 -18.42
N LEU A 74 -13.45 -1.40 -17.98
CA LEU A 74 -14.74 -1.17 -18.64
C LEU A 74 -15.23 0.29 -18.56
N GLN A 75 -14.57 1.20 -17.85
CA GLN A 75 -14.92 2.63 -17.84
C GLN A 75 -14.68 3.29 -19.21
N GLU A 76 -13.75 2.74 -19.98
CA GLU A 76 -13.30 3.23 -21.27
C GLU A 76 -14.23 2.74 -22.39
N PRO A 77 -14.85 3.65 -23.17
CA PRO A 77 -15.80 3.27 -24.21
C PRO A 77 -15.24 2.29 -25.26
N TRP A 78 -13.94 2.40 -25.54
CA TRP A 78 -13.23 1.57 -26.51
C TRP A 78 -12.83 0.20 -25.94
N VAL A 79 -12.59 0.09 -24.62
CA VAL A 79 -12.45 -1.22 -23.95
C VAL A 79 -13.79 -1.95 -23.95
N ARG A 80 -14.90 -1.27 -23.63
CA ARG A 80 -16.25 -1.85 -23.74
C ARG A 80 -16.57 -2.33 -25.16
N ALA A 81 -16.14 -1.58 -26.18
CA ALA A 81 -16.29 -2.00 -27.58
C ALA A 81 -15.51 -3.29 -27.88
N ALA A 82 -14.27 -3.39 -27.43
CA ALA A 82 -13.43 -4.58 -27.60
C ALA A 82 -13.96 -5.80 -26.83
N VAL A 83 -14.48 -5.62 -25.62
CA VAL A 83 -15.14 -6.70 -24.88
C VAL A 83 -16.39 -7.17 -25.63
N ARG A 84 -17.23 -6.26 -26.15
CA ARG A 84 -18.37 -6.64 -27.00
C ARG A 84 -17.93 -7.40 -28.25
N ARG A 85 -16.78 -7.03 -28.84
CA ARG A 85 -16.18 -7.75 -29.95
C ARG A 85 -15.79 -9.18 -29.55
N LEU A 86 -15.16 -9.40 -28.40
CA LEU A 86 -14.86 -10.75 -27.89
C LEU A 86 -16.13 -11.62 -27.83
N PHE A 87 -17.24 -11.08 -27.32
CA PHE A 87 -18.50 -11.82 -27.22
C PHE A 87 -19.14 -12.19 -28.58
N SER A 88 -18.74 -11.54 -29.68
CA SER A 88 -19.16 -11.98 -31.02
C SER A 88 -18.49 -13.29 -31.48
N PHE A 89 -17.40 -13.70 -30.82
CA PHE A 89 -16.66 -14.94 -31.08
C PHE A 89 -16.98 -16.07 -30.09
N ARG A 90 -17.96 -15.84 -29.20
CA ARG A 90 -18.32 -16.82 -28.18
C ARG A 90 -19.21 -17.91 -28.75
N ASP A 91 -18.86 -19.17 -28.49
CA ASP A 91 -19.69 -20.33 -28.81
C ASP A 91 -20.63 -20.68 -27.64
N LYS A 92 -21.66 -21.50 -27.91
CA LYS A 92 -22.69 -21.94 -26.97
C LYS A 92 -22.14 -22.72 -25.77
N ASP A 93 -20.96 -23.33 -25.93
CA ASP A 93 -20.28 -24.06 -24.87
C ASP A 93 -19.45 -23.15 -23.94
N GLY A 94 -19.43 -21.85 -24.22
CA GLY A 94 -18.71 -20.83 -23.46
C GLY A 94 -17.27 -20.61 -23.89
N ALA A 95 -16.77 -21.34 -24.89
CA ALA A 95 -15.45 -21.09 -25.45
C ALA A 95 -15.45 -19.90 -26.40
N PHE A 96 -14.26 -19.35 -26.65
CA PHE A 96 -14.04 -18.25 -27.58
C PHE A 96 -13.04 -18.68 -28.65
N ALA A 97 -13.33 -18.37 -29.91
CA ALA A 97 -12.42 -18.65 -31.03
C ALA A 97 -12.79 -17.86 -32.28
N ASP A 98 -11.78 -17.56 -33.09
CA ASP A 98 -11.97 -17.19 -34.48
C ASP A 98 -12.54 -18.36 -35.30
N ALA A 99 -13.13 -18.05 -36.45
CA ALA A 99 -13.73 -19.08 -37.31
C ALA A 99 -12.67 -20.07 -37.82
N ALA A 100 -12.98 -21.38 -37.76
CA ALA A 100 -12.18 -22.47 -38.32
C ALA A 100 -10.75 -22.64 -37.72
N VAL A 101 -10.56 -22.35 -36.43
CA VAL A 101 -9.29 -22.62 -35.73
C VAL A 101 -9.22 -24.06 -35.17
N GLY A 102 -7.99 -24.57 -34.99
CA GLY A 102 -7.75 -25.87 -34.37
C GLY A 102 -8.10 -25.90 -32.87
N ALA A 103 -8.22 -27.09 -32.29
CA ALA A 103 -8.59 -27.25 -30.88
C ALA A 103 -7.61 -26.54 -29.92
N GLY A 104 -6.31 -26.57 -30.21
CA GLY A 104 -5.29 -25.89 -29.40
C GLY A 104 -5.47 -24.36 -29.40
N ASP A 105 -5.69 -23.75 -30.56
CA ASP A 105 -5.88 -22.31 -30.69
C ASP A 105 -7.19 -21.84 -30.05
N ARG A 106 -8.25 -22.65 -30.11
CA ARG A 106 -9.50 -22.39 -29.38
C ARG A 106 -9.28 -22.36 -27.86
N ILE A 107 -8.49 -23.30 -27.33
CA ILE A 107 -8.15 -23.35 -25.90
C ILE A 107 -7.34 -22.12 -25.50
N ALA A 108 -6.28 -21.81 -26.24
CA ALA A 108 -5.43 -20.64 -26.01
C ALA A 108 -6.24 -19.34 -26.05
N THR A 109 -7.07 -19.15 -27.07
CA THR A 109 -7.91 -17.96 -27.23
C THR A 109 -8.90 -17.81 -26.07
N THR A 110 -9.54 -18.91 -25.66
CA THR A 110 -10.47 -18.88 -24.52
C THR A 110 -9.78 -18.47 -23.22
N ARG A 111 -8.54 -18.90 -22.99
CA ARG A 111 -7.75 -18.47 -21.82
C ARG A 111 -7.43 -16.98 -21.85
N TRP A 112 -6.93 -16.49 -22.99
CA TRP A 112 -6.67 -15.06 -23.17
C TRP A 112 -7.93 -14.21 -22.94
N VAL A 113 -9.11 -14.69 -23.36
CA VAL A 113 -10.38 -14.00 -23.10
C VAL A 113 -10.72 -14.00 -21.61
N VAL A 114 -10.57 -15.12 -20.90
CA VAL A 114 -10.79 -15.18 -19.46
C VAL A 114 -9.87 -14.21 -18.71
N ASP A 115 -8.58 -14.21 -19.05
CA ASP A 115 -7.59 -13.29 -18.46
C ASP A 115 -7.93 -11.84 -18.77
N ALA A 116 -8.34 -11.54 -20.01
CA ALA A 116 -8.76 -10.21 -20.41
C ALA A 116 -9.97 -9.72 -19.60
N LEU A 117 -11.01 -10.54 -19.48
CA LEU A 117 -12.21 -10.19 -18.72
C LEU A 117 -11.86 -9.94 -17.25
N ARG A 118 -11.09 -10.83 -16.61
CA ARG A 118 -10.62 -10.63 -15.23
C ARG A 118 -9.82 -9.34 -15.05
N ALA A 119 -9.04 -8.95 -16.07
CA ALA A 119 -8.18 -7.78 -15.99
C ALA A 119 -8.94 -6.45 -16.17
N VAL A 120 -10.02 -6.43 -16.96
CA VAL A 120 -10.71 -5.17 -17.31
C VAL A 120 -12.09 -5.01 -16.68
N ASP A 121 -12.74 -6.10 -16.24
CA ASP A 121 -14.05 -6.11 -15.57
C ASP A 121 -13.92 -6.12 -14.05
N LEU A 122 -13.62 -4.93 -13.49
CA LEU A 122 -13.41 -4.77 -12.04
C LEU A 122 -14.71 -4.91 -11.23
N ASP A 123 -15.86 -4.63 -11.85
CA ASP A 123 -17.17 -4.68 -11.20
C ASP A 123 -17.74 -6.11 -11.16
N GLY A 124 -17.27 -6.97 -12.06
CA GLY A 124 -17.65 -8.39 -12.14
C GLY A 124 -18.92 -8.64 -12.97
N ASP A 125 -19.22 -7.73 -13.90
CA ASP A 125 -20.39 -7.80 -14.78
C ASP A 125 -20.43 -9.09 -15.62
N TYR A 126 -19.26 -9.65 -15.94
CA TYR A 126 -19.06 -10.84 -16.76
C TYR A 126 -18.63 -12.07 -15.94
N ALA A 127 -18.73 -12.04 -14.61
CA ALA A 127 -18.30 -13.14 -13.74
C ALA A 127 -18.96 -14.50 -14.08
N SER A 128 -20.24 -14.49 -14.50
CA SER A 128 -20.96 -15.70 -14.92
C SER A 128 -20.42 -16.29 -16.23
N ASP A 129 -20.01 -15.42 -17.15
CA ASP A 129 -19.43 -15.81 -18.43
C ASP A 129 -18.04 -16.39 -18.23
N VAL A 130 -17.21 -15.73 -17.42
CA VAL A 130 -15.89 -16.23 -16.98
C VAL A 130 -16.02 -17.62 -16.38
N GLY A 131 -16.93 -17.81 -15.41
CA GLY A 131 -17.14 -19.11 -14.79
C GLY A 131 -17.60 -20.21 -15.76
N THR A 132 -18.29 -19.84 -16.84
CA THR A 132 -18.68 -20.79 -17.90
C THR A 132 -17.48 -21.20 -18.74
N SER A 133 -16.66 -20.24 -19.16
CA SER A 133 -15.44 -20.50 -19.93
C SER A 133 -14.40 -21.28 -19.14
N GLU A 134 -14.27 -21.03 -17.83
CA GLU A 134 -13.38 -21.79 -16.94
C GLU A 134 -13.81 -23.25 -16.80
N ARG A 135 -15.12 -23.52 -16.64
CA ARG A 135 -15.64 -24.89 -16.63
C ARG A 135 -15.37 -25.62 -17.96
N TRP A 136 -15.41 -24.88 -19.06
CA TRP A 136 -15.05 -25.43 -20.36
C TRP A 136 -13.55 -25.74 -20.44
N LEU A 137 -12.69 -24.81 -20.00
CA LEU A 137 -11.23 -24.94 -19.96
C LEU A 137 -10.77 -26.10 -19.07
N ALA A 138 -11.42 -26.30 -17.92
CA ALA A 138 -11.10 -27.38 -16.98
C ALA A 138 -11.27 -28.79 -17.57
N ARG A 139 -11.97 -28.94 -18.69
CA ARG A 139 -12.15 -30.21 -19.40
C ARG A 139 -11.12 -30.45 -20.50
N GLN A 140 -10.23 -29.48 -20.74
CA GLN A 140 -9.26 -29.53 -21.83
C GLN A 140 -7.88 -29.98 -21.30
N SER A 141 -7.12 -30.69 -22.13
CA SER A 141 -5.73 -31.05 -21.83
C SER A 141 -4.81 -30.20 -22.71
N ALA A 142 -4.25 -29.12 -22.15
CA ALA A 142 -3.32 -28.23 -22.85
C ALA A 142 -2.39 -27.49 -21.88
N ALA A 143 -1.17 -27.22 -22.34
CA ALA A 143 -0.16 -26.43 -21.65
C ALA A 143 -0.68 -25.02 -21.32
N GLU A 144 -0.20 -24.42 -20.22
CA GLU A 144 -0.56 -23.04 -19.81
C GLU A 144 -0.26 -22.00 -20.90
N ASP A 145 -1.20 -21.08 -21.11
CA ASP A 145 -1.13 -19.93 -22.04
C ASP A 145 -1.98 -18.83 -21.41
N GLY A 146 -1.72 -17.57 -21.75
CA GLY A 146 -2.31 -16.40 -21.10
C GLY A 146 -1.27 -15.45 -20.52
N MET A 147 -1.71 -14.34 -19.95
CA MET A 147 -0.81 -13.32 -19.41
C MET A 147 -0.04 -13.84 -18.20
N GLU A 148 -0.67 -14.62 -17.34
CA GLU A 148 -0.03 -15.22 -16.17
C GLU A 148 1.15 -16.12 -16.59
N ALA A 149 1.01 -16.90 -17.65
CA ALA A 149 2.07 -17.74 -18.18
C ALA A 149 3.26 -16.90 -18.71
N VAL A 150 2.98 -15.78 -19.40
CA VAL A 150 4.04 -14.86 -19.88
C VAL A 150 4.77 -14.21 -18.70
N VAL A 151 4.04 -13.77 -17.67
CA VAL A 151 4.64 -13.20 -16.44
C VAL A 151 5.47 -14.25 -15.72
N ALA A 152 4.97 -15.48 -15.58
CA ALA A 152 5.66 -16.59 -14.95
C ALA A 152 6.99 -16.90 -15.67
N GLU A 153 7.02 -16.87 -17.00
CA GLU A 153 8.27 -17.08 -17.76
C GLU A 153 9.27 -15.94 -17.54
N VAL A 154 8.84 -14.68 -17.44
CA VAL A 154 9.73 -13.55 -17.11
C VAL A 154 10.36 -13.75 -15.73
N LEU A 155 9.55 -14.14 -14.73
CA LEU A 155 10.02 -14.43 -13.38
C LEU A 155 10.95 -15.65 -13.35
N ALA A 156 10.65 -16.71 -14.10
CA ALA A 156 11.47 -17.90 -14.18
C ALA A 156 12.85 -17.62 -14.81
N ARG A 157 12.90 -16.80 -15.87
CA ARG A 157 14.16 -16.31 -16.46
C ARG A 157 14.96 -15.48 -15.48
N HIS A 158 14.29 -14.59 -14.74
CA HIS A 158 14.95 -13.80 -13.71
C HIS A 158 15.57 -14.69 -12.62
N ALA A 159 14.82 -15.68 -12.13
CA ALA A 159 15.28 -16.63 -11.12
C ALA A 159 16.46 -17.50 -11.59
N ARG A 160 16.57 -17.79 -12.90
CA ARG A 160 17.71 -18.49 -13.50
C ARG A 160 18.92 -17.60 -13.78
N GLY A 161 18.78 -16.28 -13.65
CA GLY A 161 19.84 -15.31 -13.99
C GLY A 161 19.90 -14.95 -15.48
N ASP A 162 18.88 -15.28 -16.27
CA ASP A 162 18.82 -15.03 -17.73
C ASP A 162 18.51 -13.56 -18.08
N GLY A 163 18.49 -12.66 -17.09
CA GLY A 163 18.20 -11.24 -17.23
C GLY A 163 17.10 -10.78 -16.29
N ASP A 164 17.17 -9.53 -15.84
CA ASP A 164 16.10 -8.91 -15.06
C ASP A 164 14.94 -8.42 -15.94
N PRO A 165 13.77 -8.04 -15.38
CA PRO A 165 12.62 -7.60 -16.18
C PRO A 165 12.93 -6.44 -17.15
N ILE A 166 13.83 -5.52 -16.79
CA ILE A 166 14.26 -4.41 -17.67
C ILE A 166 15.01 -4.97 -18.88
N THR A 167 15.95 -5.87 -18.64
CA THR A 167 16.76 -6.48 -19.69
C THR A 167 15.90 -7.33 -20.61
N GLN A 168 14.98 -8.11 -20.03
CA GLN A 168 14.04 -8.94 -20.76
C GLN A 168 13.03 -8.12 -21.60
N ALA A 169 12.68 -6.90 -21.17
CA ALA A 169 11.77 -6.01 -21.89
C ALA A 169 12.40 -5.32 -23.12
N ARG A 170 13.73 -5.33 -23.25
CA ARG A 170 14.46 -4.54 -24.27
C ARG A 170 14.05 -4.88 -25.69
N SER A 171 14.04 -6.15 -26.06
CA SER A 171 13.68 -6.58 -27.42
C SER A 171 12.24 -6.22 -27.78
N ALA A 172 11.32 -6.34 -26.82
CA ALA A 172 9.93 -5.92 -27.00
C ALA A 172 9.82 -4.40 -27.16
N SER A 173 10.57 -3.62 -26.38
CA SER A 173 10.66 -2.16 -26.52
C SER A 173 11.16 -1.74 -27.89
N GLU A 174 12.19 -2.41 -28.41
CA GLU A 174 12.75 -2.17 -29.74
C GLU A 174 11.74 -2.52 -30.85
N ALA A 175 11.02 -3.64 -30.71
CA ALA A 175 9.97 -4.04 -31.63
C ALA A 175 8.80 -3.05 -31.67
N VAL A 176 8.38 -2.52 -30.51
CA VAL A 176 7.38 -1.43 -30.46
C VAL A 176 7.88 -0.20 -31.21
N ASN A 177 9.11 0.24 -30.94
CA ASN A 177 9.65 1.42 -31.63
C ASN A 177 9.73 1.22 -33.15
N ALA A 178 10.13 0.03 -33.61
CA ALA A 178 10.18 -0.30 -35.03
C ALA A 178 8.79 -0.27 -35.68
N ALA A 179 7.79 -0.89 -35.05
CA ALA A 179 6.41 -0.88 -35.54
C ALA A 179 5.76 0.52 -35.52
N LEU A 180 6.19 1.39 -34.59
CA LEU A 180 5.72 2.78 -34.55
C LEU A 180 6.39 3.65 -35.63
N ALA A 181 7.65 3.39 -35.96
CA ALA A 181 8.40 4.12 -36.98
C ALA A 181 7.94 3.82 -38.41
N ASP A 182 7.37 2.64 -38.65
CA ASP A 182 6.78 2.25 -39.92
C ASP A 182 5.28 2.64 -39.97
N PRO A 183 4.87 3.60 -40.81
CA PRO A 183 3.46 3.96 -40.97
C PRO A 183 2.61 2.83 -41.55
N ASP A 184 3.21 1.94 -42.33
CA ASP A 184 2.52 0.85 -43.04
C ASP A 184 2.47 -0.45 -42.23
N ALA A 185 3.17 -0.50 -41.08
CA ALA A 185 3.15 -1.65 -40.19
C ALA A 185 1.73 -2.00 -39.73
N SER A 186 1.41 -3.30 -39.79
CA SER A 186 0.15 -3.83 -39.26
C SER A 186 0.02 -3.56 -37.77
N SER A 187 -1.21 -3.29 -37.30
CA SER A 187 -1.53 -3.20 -35.87
C SER A 187 -1.12 -4.46 -35.10
N SER A 188 -1.17 -5.64 -35.73
CA SER A 188 -0.74 -6.91 -35.15
C SER A 188 0.73 -6.92 -34.74
N ALA A 189 1.58 -6.13 -35.39
CA ALA A 189 3.00 -6.02 -35.06
C ALA A 189 3.23 -5.46 -33.64
N LEU A 190 2.24 -4.79 -33.05
CA LEU A 190 2.32 -4.24 -31.69
C LEU A 190 1.81 -5.20 -30.61
N VAL A 191 1.04 -6.22 -30.96
CA VAL A 191 0.29 -7.04 -29.97
C VAL A 191 1.24 -7.82 -29.07
N VAL A 192 2.10 -8.66 -29.64
CA VAL A 192 3.05 -9.48 -28.88
C VAL A 192 4.09 -8.63 -28.14
N PRO A 193 4.73 -7.60 -28.75
CA PRO A 193 5.63 -6.71 -28.01
C PRO A 193 4.96 -5.99 -26.85
N LEU A 194 3.72 -5.52 -27.00
CA LEU A 194 2.97 -4.88 -25.91
C LEU A 194 2.73 -5.85 -24.75
N VAL A 195 2.26 -7.07 -25.05
CA VAL A 195 2.05 -8.12 -24.04
C VAL A 195 3.35 -8.39 -23.28
N GLN A 196 4.48 -8.54 -23.98
CA GLN A 196 5.77 -8.81 -23.35
C GLN A 196 6.23 -7.65 -22.47
N LEU A 197 6.07 -6.39 -22.92
CA LEU A 197 6.40 -5.21 -22.11
C LEU A 197 5.56 -5.16 -20.83
N VAL A 198 4.26 -5.40 -20.93
CA VAL A 198 3.35 -5.38 -19.78
C VAL A 198 3.62 -6.56 -18.84
N ALA A 199 3.96 -7.74 -19.37
CA ALA A 199 4.35 -8.88 -18.55
C ALA A 199 5.63 -8.57 -17.74
N CYS A 200 6.63 -7.94 -18.37
CA CYS A 200 7.82 -7.47 -17.67
C CYS A 200 7.49 -6.38 -16.62
N GLN A 201 6.55 -5.46 -16.89
CA GLN A 201 6.06 -4.51 -15.89
C GLN A 201 5.40 -5.21 -14.70
N SER A 202 4.57 -6.23 -14.95
CA SER A 202 3.93 -7.02 -13.91
C SER A 202 4.93 -7.82 -13.08
N ALA A 203 5.91 -8.46 -13.72
CA ALA A 203 7.00 -9.16 -13.04
C ALA A 203 7.86 -8.20 -12.19
N ALA A 204 8.23 -7.04 -12.75
CA ALA A 204 8.95 -5.99 -12.03
C ALA A 204 8.21 -5.53 -10.77
N ARG A 205 6.92 -5.23 -10.89
CA ARG A 205 6.07 -4.88 -9.73
C ARG A 205 5.95 -6.03 -8.74
N GLY A 206 5.86 -7.27 -9.23
CA GLY A 206 5.84 -8.47 -8.41
C GLY A 206 7.12 -8.62 -7.58
N LEU A 207 8.29 -8.41 -8.18
CA LEU A 207 9.59 -8.44 -7.51
C LEU A 207 9.79 -7.25 -6.56
N ASP A 208 9.28 -6.07 -6.90
CA ASP A 208 9.29 -4.89 -6.02
C ASP A 208 8.36 -5.06 -4.81
N ARG A 209 7.26 -5.82 -4.96
CA ARG A 209 6.28 -6.14 -3.90
C ARG A 209 6.64 -7.41 -3.12
N ALA A 210 7.38 -8.32 -3.72
CA ALA A 210 7.85 -9.52 -3.05
C ALA A 210 8.53 -9.04 -1.77
N PRO A 211 8.19 -9.64 -0.61
CA PRO A 211 8.89 -9.29 0.60
C PRO A 211 10.38 -9.42 0.27
N GLN A 212 11.08 -8.29 0.36
CA GLN A 212 12.50 -8.39 0.65
C GLN A 212 12.55 -9.36 1.81
N GLU A 213 13.28 -10.46 1.66
CA GLU A 213 13.68 -11.23 2.82
C GLU A 213 14.56 -10.30 3.64
N SER A 214 13.94 -9.36 4.35
CA SER A 214 14.46 -8.85 5.59
C SER A 214 14.77 -10.12 6.36
N PRO A 215 16.03 -10.32 6.81
CA PRO A 215 16.35 -11.46 7.64
C PRO A 215 15.30 -11.48 8.75
N GLN A 216 14.37 -12.44 8.67
CA GLN A 216 13.30 -12.56 9.64
C GLN A 216 14.01 -12.81 10.95
N GLY A 217 14.03 -11.80 11.83
CA GLY A 217 14.42 -12.03 13.21
C GLY A 217 13.61 -13.21 13.74
N ASP A 218 14.26 -14.07 14.51
CA ASP A 218 13.57 -15.21 15.14
C ASP A 218 12.29 -14.70 15.83
N TRP A 219 11.15 -15.34 15.56
CA TRP A 219 9.87 -14.97 16.17
C TRP A 219 10.00 -15.04 17.69
N SER A 220 9.96 -13.89 18.34
CA SER A 220 10.34 -13.77 19.75
C SER A 220 9.26 -14.33 20.69
N GLU A 221 9.67 -14.74 21.89
CA GLU A 221 8.74 -15.17 22.95
C GLU A 221 7.70 -14.09 23.27
N ALA A 222 8.09 -12.82 23.24
CA ALA A 222 7.18 -11.71 23.49
C ALA A 222 6.12 -11.57 22.38
N GLN A 223 6.51 -11.68 21.11
CA GLN A 223 5.55 -11.69 19.99
C GLN A 223 4.62 -12.91 20.07
N GLN A 224 5.12 -14.08 20.51
CA GLN A 224 4.27 -15.25 20.72
C GLN A 224 3.25 -15.02 21.84
N LYS A 225 3.65 -14.49 23.00
CA LYS A 225 2.73 -14.13 24.10
C LYS A 225 1.64 -13.15 23.66
N ALA A 226 2.01 -12.19 22.80
CA ALA A 226 1.07 -11.22 22.24
C ALA A 226 0.03 -11.90 21.33
N VAL A 227 0.46 -12.82 20.46
CA VAL A 227 -0.44 -13.62 19.62
C VAL A 227 -1.34 -14.50 20.48
N ASP A 228 -0.79 -15.17 21.49
CA ASP A 228 -1.56 -16.02 22.41
C ASP A 228 -2.63 -15.20 23.16
N PHE A 229 -2.30 -13.98 23.57
CA PHE A 229 -3.26 -13.03 24.12
C PHE A 229 -4.36 -12.71 23.11
N LEU A 230 -4.03 -12.26 21.89
CA LEU A 230 -5.03 -11.90 20.86
C LEU A 230 -5.94 -13.09 20.50
N MET A 231 -5.40 -14.31 20.43
CA MET A 231 -6.18 -15.52 20.18
C MET A 231 -7.24 -15.79 21.26
N GLN A 232 -7.05 -15.30 22.49
CA GLN A 232 -8.04 -15.37 23.57
C GLN A 232 -9.08 -14.24 23.53
N GLN A 233 -8.81 -13.15 22.81
CA GLN A 233 -9.68 -11.96 22.75
C GLN A 233 -10.70 -12.01 21.60
N GLN A 234 -10.49 -12.92 20.64
CA GLN A 234 -11.35 -13.07 19.47
C GLN A 234 -12.51 -14.06 19.70
N ALA A 235 -13.56 -13.92 18.89
CA ALA A 235 -14.57 -14.96 18.69
C ALA A 235 -14.84 -15.11 17.19
N ASP A 236 -14.64 -16.32 16.65
CA ASP A 236 -14.77 -16.67 15.22
C ASP A 236 -14.09 -15.67 14.26
N GLY A 237 -12.86 -15.26 14.59
CA GLY A 237 -12.06 -14.32 13.81
C GLY A 237 -12.42 -12.85 14.03
N SER A 238 -13.42 -12.54 14.87
CA SER A 238 -13.85 -11.17 15.18
C SER A 238 -13.26 -10.66 16.49
N PHE A 239 -12.88 -9.38 16.53
CA PHE A 239 -12.39 -8.69 17.72
C PHE A 239 -13.37 -7.63 18.19
N PHE A 240 -13.28 -7.29 19.48
CA PHE A 240 -14.31 -6.52 20.18
C PHE A 240 -13.72 -5.29 20.85
N VAL A 241 -14.53 -4.23 20.91
CA VAL A 241 -14.23 -3.00 21.65
C VAL A 241 -15.22 -2.88 22.80
N THR A 242 -14.73 -2.53 23.99
CA THR A 242 -15.56 -2.26 25.16
C THR A 242 -15.67 -0.76 25.40
N THR A 243 -16.87 -0.22 25.34
CA THR A 243 -17.12 1.21 25.60
C THR A 243 -18.09 1.38 26.77
N LYS A 244 -18.42 2.62 27.12
CA LYS A 244 -19.52 2.91 28.05
C LYS A 244 -20.87 2.36 27.56
N GLN A 245 -21.04 2.15 26.25
CA GLN A 245 -22.25 1.55 25.67
C GLN A 245 -22.24 0.00 25.69
N GLY A 246 -21.17 -0.63 26.18
CA GLY A 246 -21.01 -2.08 26.22
C GLY A 246 -19.91 -2.59 25.27
N ARG A 247 -19.78 -3.93 25.22
CA ARG A 247 -18.85 -4.65 24.35
C ARG A 247 -19.53 -5.02 23.04
N PHE A 248 -18.93 -4.66 21.90
CA PHE A 248 -19.45 -4.96 20.57
C PHE A 248 -18.33 -5.36 19.60
N PRO A 249 -18.61 -6.16 18.56
CA PRO A 249 -17.63 -6.49 17.53
C PRO A 249 -17.31 -5.25 16.70
N ASP A 250 -16.04 -5.02 16.41
CA ASP A 250 -15.57 -3.88 15.61
C ASP A 250 -14.75 -4.38 14.43
N LEU A 251 -15.21 -4.09 13.20
CA LEU A 251 -14.56 -4.56 11.98
C LEU A 251 -13.20 -3.91 11.74
N GLY A 252 -13.01 -2.65 12.13
CA GLY A 252 -11.72 -1.96 11.99
C GLY A 252 -10.67 -2.57 12.91
N ILE A 253 -11.03 -2.81 14.17
CA ILE A 253 -10.16 -3.52 15.12
C ILE A 253 -9.94 -4.97 14.70
N THR A 254 -10.97 -5.64 14.19
CA THR A 254 -10.84 -7.00 13.61
C THR A 254 -9.82 -7.02 12.49
N ALA A 255 -9.90 -6.10 11.53
CA ALA A 255 -8.97 -6.02 10.42
C ALA A 255 -7.52 -5.76 10.89
N LEU A 256 -7.31 -4.82 11.81
CA LEU A 256 -5.97 -4.58 12.35
C LEU A 256 -5.43 -5.77 13.15
N ALA A 257 -6.28 -6.46 13.91
CA ALA A 257 -5.87 -7.66 14.63
C ALA A 257 -5.47 -8.78 13.66
N LEU A 258 -6.20 -8.96 12.56
CA LEU A 258 -5.84 -9.91 11.51
C LEU A 258 -4.53 -9.52 10.82
N ALA A 259 -4.27 -8.23 10.57
CA ALA A 259 -2.98 -7.76 10.08
C ALA A 259 -1.85 -8.08 11.08
N ALA A 260 -2.06 -7.80 12.37
CA ALA A 260 -1.09 -8.10 13.43
C ALA A 260 -0.82 -9.60 13.59
N LEU A 261 -1.83 -10.47 13.55
CA LEU A 261 -1.65 -11.93 13.58
C LEU A 261 -0.86 -12.42 12.36
N GLN A 262 -1.01 -11.75 11.22
CA GLN A 262 -0.31 -12.09 9.98
C GLN A 262 1.16 -11.61 9.94
N THR A 263 1.63 -10.85 10.93
CA THR A 263 3.08 -10.56 11.07
C THR A 263 3.87 -11.82 11.45
N LYS A 264 3.22 -12.81 12.08
CA LYS A 264 3.78 -14.15 12.29
C LYS A 264 3.99 -14.85 10.95
N PRO A 265 5.18 -15.40 10.65
CA PRO A 265 5.42 -16.11 9.39
C PRO A 265 4.42 -17.25 9.19
N GLN A 266 3.84 -17.37 7.99
CA GLN A 266 2.79 -18.36 7.69
C GLN A 266 3.19 -19.81 8.01
N ALA A 267 4.47 -20.15 7.80
CA ALA A 267 5.04 -21.46 8.11
C ALA A 267 5.06 -21.77 9.62
N GLN A 268 5.13 -20.74 10.47
CA GLN A 268 5.17 -20.88 11.92
C GLN A 268 3.77 -20.82 12.56
N ARG A 269 2.72 -20.48 11.79
CA ARG A 269 1.37 -20.34 12.33
C ARG A 269 0.77 -21.70 12.71
N SER A 270 0.16 -21.76 13.89
CA SER A 270 -0.61 -22.93 14.33
C SER A 270 -1.88 -23.10 13.50
N GLN A 271 -2.51 -24.28 13.56
CA GLN A 271 -3.76 -24.52 12.83
C GLN A 271 -4.91 -23.63 13.34
N ALA A 272 -4.96 -23.36 14.65
CA ALA A 272 -5.94 -22.48 15.25
C ALA A 272 -5.75 -21.02 14.77
N GLU A 273 -4.52 -20.53 14.73
CA GLU A 273 -4.19 -19.20 14.20
C GLU A 273 -4.63 -19.07 12.72
N LYS A 274 -4.32 -20.08 11.89
CA LYS A 274 -4.75 -20.11 10.48
C LYS A 274 -6.27 -20.07 10.34
N GLN A 275 -7.00 -20.82 11.17
CA GLN A 275 -8.46 -20.85 11.15
C GLN A 275 -9.07 -19.51 11.56
N VAL A 276 -8.57 -18.88 12.62
CA VAL A 276 -9.03 -17.56 13.08
C VAL A 276 -8.79 -16.50 12.00
N ILE A 277 -7.62 -16.53 11.35
CA ILE A 277 -7.31 -15.62 10.24
C ILE A 277 -8.29 -15.86 9.08
N GLU A 278 -8.54 -17.11 8.68
CA GLU A 278 -9.50 -17.46 7.62
C GLU A 278 -10.91 -16.92 7.91
N GLN A 279 -11.41 -17.16 9.12
CA GLN A 279 -12.74 -16.74 9.53
C GLN A 279 -12.86 -15.20 9.51
N GLY A 280 -11.85 -14.51 10.03
CA GLY A 280 -11.81 -13.05 10.03
C GLY A 280 -11.75 -12.47 8.62
N LEU A 281 -10.88 -12.97 7.74
CA LEU A 281 -10.80 -12.51 6.35
C LEU A 281 -12.12 -12.74 5.59
N LYS A 282 -12.79 -13.88 5.83
CA LYS A 282 -14.12 -14.14 5.27
C LYS A 282 -15.17 -13.14 5.78
N ALA A 283 -15.13 -12.78 7.06
CA ALA A 283 -16.02 -11.77 7.64
C ALA A 283 -15.78 -10.38 7.03
N LEU A 284 -14.52 -9.98 6.80
CA LEU A 284 -14.20 -8.74 6.10
C LEU A 284 -14.76 -8.74 4.67
N CYS A 285 -14.58 -9.83 3.92
CA CYS A 285 -15.13 -9.94 2.56
C CYS A 285 -16.66 -9.86 2.56
N ALA A 286 -17.33 -10.50 3.52
CA ALA A 286 -18.79 -10.48 3.64
C ALA A 286 -19.35 -9.11 4.06
N ALA A 287 -18.53 -8.25 4.66
CA ALA A 287 -18.90 -6.90 5.07
C ALA A 287 -18.72 -5.84 3.97
N GLN A 288 -18.23 -6.23 2.79
CA GLN A 288 -18.09 -5.32 1.65
C GLN A 288 -19.46 -4.89 1.12
N GLN A 289 -19.65 -3.58 1.02
CA GLN A 289 -20.86 -2.92 0.52
C GLN A 289 -20.82 -2.75 -1.00
N GLY A 290 -21.95 -2.34 -1.58
CA GLY A 290 -22.07 -2.15 -3.03
C GLY A 290 -21.17 -1.06 -3.61
N ASP A 291 -20.75 -0.08 -2.79
CA ASP A 291 -19.80 0.97 -3.18
C ASP A 291 -18.32 0.58 -2.98
N GLY A 292 -18.06 -0.66 -2.54
CA GLY A 292 -16.72 -1.20 -2.27
C GLY A 292 -16.23 -0.98 -0.85
N SER A 293 -16.86 -0.11 -0.06
CA SER A 293 -16.50 0.08 1.36
C SER A 293 -16.65 -1.21 2.15
N ILE A 294 -15.83 -1.39 3.19
CA ILE A 294 -15.95 -2.53 4.11
C ILE A 294 -16.35 -2.01 5.48
N GLY A 295 -17.54 -2.43 5.93
CA GLY A 295 -18.14 -1.97 7.18
C GLY A 295 -18.78 -0.58 7.13
N GLU A 296 -19.71 -0.32 8.06
CA GLU A 296 -20.52 0.90 8.07
C GLU A 296 -19.93 2.03 8.95
N ARG A 297 -19.26 1.66 10.05
CA ARG A 297 -18.70 2.62 11.01
C ARG A 297 -17.27 2.97 10.62
N ASN A 298 -16.95 4.26 10.64
CA ASN A 298 -15.61 4.77 10.25
C ASN A 298 -15.15 4.15 8.93
N ALA A 299 -16.03 4.18 7.92
CA ALA A 299 -15.93 3.36 6.71
C ALA A 299 -14.56 3.47 6.02
N ASN A 300 -13.95 4.66 5.99
CA ASN A 300 -12.57 4.79 5.48
C ASN A 300 -11.56 3.97 6.28
N TYR A 301 -11.50 4.19 7.60
CA TYR A 301 -10.56 3.50 8.48
C TYR A 301 -10.73 1.99 8.42
N THR A 302 -11.98 1.51 8.49
CA THR A 302 -12.30 0.08 8.43
C THR A 302 -11.92 -0.51 7.07
N THR A 303 -12.19 0.20 5.98
CA THR A 303 -11.81 -0.25 4.64
C THR A 303 -10.30 -0.30 4.47
N CYS A 304 -9.57 0.73 4.91
CA CYS A 304 -8.12 0.76 4.84
C CYS A 304 -7.49 -0.39 5.64
N ALA A 305 -7.89 -0.57 6.90
CA ALA A 305 -7.41 -1.68 7.72
C ALA A 305 -7.72 -3.04 7.09
N SER A 306 -8.91 -3.19 6.48
CA SER A 306 -9.30 -4.42 5.78
C SER A 306 -8.42 -4.70 4.56
N ILE A 307 -8.10 -3.68 3.75
CA ILE A 307 -7.18 -3.83 2.63
C ILE A 307 -5.81 -4.35 3.11
N LEU A 308 -5.28 -3.82 4.21
CA LEU A 308 -4.02 -4.31 4.78
C LEU A 308 -4.12 -5.78 5.18
N ALA A 309 -5.15 -6.14 5.94
CA ALA A 309 -5.36 -7.53 6.37
C ALA A 309 -5.52 -8.50 5.20
N LEU A 310 -6.31 -8.13 4.18
CA LEU A 310 -6.55 -8.94 2.98
C LEU A 310 -5.27 -9.09 2.16
N THR A 311 -4.50 -8.02 1.97
CA THR A 311 -3.26 -8.02 1.20
C THR A 311 -2.17 -8.87 1.88
N MET A 312 -2.02 -8.77 3.20
CA MET A 312 -1.04 -9.56 3.98
C MET A 312 -1.32 -11.07 3.96
N SER A 313 -2.50 -11.49 3.50
CA SER A 313 -2.81 -12.91 3.33
C SER A 313 -2.14 -13.54 2.11
N HIS A 314 -1.64 -12.72 1.17
CA HIS A 314 -1.03 -13.14 -0.09
C HIS A 314 -1.92 -14.09 -0.91
N ARG A 315 -3.23 -13.82 -0.94
CA ARG A 315 -4.22 -14.62 -1.69
C ARG A 315 -4.72 -13.88 -2.91
N ASP A 316 -4.34 -14.36 -4.08
CA ASP A 316 -4.76 -13.78 -5.36
C ASP A 316 -6.29 -13.80 -5.53
N ALA A 317 -6.97 -14.80 -4.96
CA ALA A 317 -8.43 -14.89 -4.97
C ALA A 317 -9.14 -13.70 -4.29
N LEU A 318 -8.45 -12.92 -3.47
CA LEU A 318 -8.99 -11.72 -2.81
C LEU A 318 -8.80 -10.44 -3.64
N ALA A 319 -8.11 -10.50 -4.78
CA ALA A 319 -7.84 -9.34 -5.62
C ALA A 319 -9.11 -8.56 -6.02
N PRO A 320 -10.25 -9.19 -6.37
CA PRO A 320 -11.48 -8.44 -6.68
C PRO A 320 -12.02 -7.65 -5.48
N VAL A 321 -12.02 -8.24 -4.28
CA VAL A 321 -12.47 -7.57 -3.05
C VAL A 321 -11.55 -6.38 -2.72
N ILE A 322 -10.23 -6.59 -2.81
CA ILE A 322 -9.22 -5.55 -2.61
C ILE A 322 -9.38 -4.43 -3.64
N GLY A 323 -9.62 -4.75 -4.91
CA GLY A 323 -9.85 -3.79 -5.99
C GLY A 323 -11.04 -2.88 -5.71
N LYS A 324 -12.19 -3.44 -5.35
CA LYS A 324 -13.39 -2.66 -4.99
C LYS A 324 -13.17 -1.76 -3.77
N ALA A 325 -12.51 -2.29 -2.73
CA ALA A 325 -12.18 -1.52 -1.53
C ALA A 325 -11.21 -0.36 -1.83
N ARG A 326 -10.21 -0.60 -2.69
CA ARG A 326 -9.28 0.43 -3.17
C ARG A 326 -10.01 1.53 -3.94
N ASP A 327 -10.93 1.16 -4.81
CA ASP A 327 -11.68 2.11 -5.62
C ASP A 327 -12.60 2.98 -4.75
N TYR A 328 -13.20 2.41 -3.70
CA TYR A 328 -13.89 3.19 -2.66
C TYR A 328 -12.98 4.22 -1.99
N VAL A 329 -11.77 3.84 -1.56
CA VAL A 329 -10.82 4.75 -0.89
C VAL A 329 -10.41 5.91 -1.81
N ILE A 330 -10.24 5.65 -3.11
CA ILE A 330 -10.01 6.71 -4.11
C ILE A 330 -11.25 7.60 -4.25
N ALA A 331 -12.43 6.99 -4.31
CA ALA A 331 -13.69 7.71 -4.52
C ALA A 331 -13.96 8.73 -3.41
N ILE A 332 -13.71 8.40 -2.14
CA ILE A 332 -14.02 9.28 -1.01
C ILE A 332 -12.98 10.41 -0.77
N GLN A 333 -11.98 10.55 -1.64
CA GLN A 333 -10.97 11.59 -1.51
C GLN A 333 -11.58 12.99 -1.72
N ASN A 334 -11.15 13.96 -0.91
CA ASN A 334 -11.57 15.36 -1.02
C ASN A 334 -10.93 16.03 -2.25
N VAL A 335 -11.52 15.82 -3.42
CA VAL A 335 -11.03 16.31 -4.72
C VAL A 335 -12.17 16.93 -5.53
N GLU A 336 -11.93 17.24 -6.81
CA GLU A 336 -12.88 17.96 -7.66
C GLU A 336 -14.22 17.23 -7.81
N SER A 337 -14.23 15.90 -7.82
CA SER A 337 -15.45 15.07 -7.87
C SER A 337 -16.38 15.28 -6.66
N HIS A 338 -15.85 15.81 -5.56
CA HIS A 338 -16.59 16.13 -4.33
C HIS A 338 -16.73 17.64 -4.08
N GLY A 339 -16.44 18.46 -5.11
CA GLY A 339 -16.60 19.91 -5.04
C GLY A 339 -15.43 20.66 -4.40
N TYR A 340 -14.28 20.01 -4.20
CA TYR A 340 -13.07 20.69 -3.72
C TYR A 340 -12.28 21.28 -4.87
N ALA A 341 -11.88 22.54 -4.74
CA ALA A 341 -10.83 23.14 -5.52
C ALA A 341 -9.47 22.88 -4.88
N ARG A 342 -8.40 22.85 -5.69
CA ARG A 342 -7.01 22.69 -5.19
C ARG A 342 -6.64 23.69 -4.08
N GLY A 343 -7.25 24.88 -4.09
CA GLY A 343 -7.04 25.92 -3.08
C GLY A 343 -7.74 25.66 -1.74
N ASP A 344 -8.69 24.73 -1.67
CA ASP A 344 -9.42 24.44 -0.45
C ASP A 344 -8.54 23.74 0.57
N ARG A 345 -8.70 24.10 1.84
CA ARG A 345 -7.90 23.59 2.96
C ARG A 345 -7.69 22.07 2.90
N ASP A 346 -8.78 21.33 2.71
CA ASP A 346 -8.80 19.87 2.83
C ASP A 346 -8.59 19.15 1.48
N TYR A 347 -8.23 19.85 0.41
CA TYR A 347 -8.00 19.24 -0.90
C TYR A 347 -6.93 18.14 -0.84
N GLY A 348 -7.24 16.98 -1.41
CA GLY A 348 -6.39 15.79 -1.47
C GLY A 348 -6.46 14.89 -0.23
N SER A 349 -7.12 15.34 0.84
CA SER A 349 -7.24 14.58 2.09
C SER A 349 -8.25 13.44 1.99
N ILE A 350 -8.16 12.50 2.93
CA ILE A 350 -9.17 11.46 3.16
C ILE A 350 -9.55 11.50 4.66
N GLY A 351 -10.85 11.55 4.94
CA GLY A 351 -11.42 11.54 6.29
C GLY A 351 -12.05 10.21 6.66
N TYR A 352 -12.98 10.19 7.63
CA TYR A 352 -13.63 8.96 8.10
C TYR A 352 -14.68 8.34 7.15
N GLY A 353 -14.90 8.91 5.97
CA GLY A 353 -15.86 8.40 4.95
C GLY A 353 -17.24 9.07 4.95
N GLY A 354 -17.51 10.00 5.88
CA GLY A 354 -18.76 10.79 5.92
C GLY A 354 -18.59 12.26 6.31
N SER A 355 -17.36 12.71 6.57
CA SER A 355 -17.04 14.09 6.92
C SER A 355 -16.33 14.81 5.78
N GLN A 356 -16.70 16.07 5.53
CA GLN A 356 -15.96 16.94 4.61
C GLN A 356 -14.52 17.21 5.10
N ARG A 357 -14.22 17.08 6.39
CA ARG A 357 -12.86 17.29 6.91
C ARG A 357 -12.03 16.01 6.83
N GLY A 358 -10.89 16.05 6.14
CA GLY A 358 -9.87 15.00 6.22
C GLY A 358 -8.85 15.25 7.33
N ASP A 359 -8.07 14.22 7.66
CA ASP A 359 -6.99 14.29 8.65
C ASP A 359 -5.82 13.42 8.25
N LEU A 360 -4.63 13.69 8.81
CA LEU A 360 -3.41 13.00 8.43
C LEU A 360 -3.38 11.54 8.91
N SER A 361 -4.08 11.20 9.99
CA SER A 361 -4.18 9.80 10.44
C SER A 361 -4.98 8.96 9.44
N ASN A 362 -6.15 9.43 8.99
CA ASN A 362 -6.91 8.72 7.96
C ASN A 362 -6.22 8.76 6.60
N THR A 363 -5.59 9.87 6.25
CA THR A 363 -4.87 10.01 4.97
C THR A 363 -3.68 9.07 4.90
N GLN A 364 -2.88 8.91 5.96
CA GLN A 364 -1.74 7.99 5.94
C GLN A 364 -2.17 6.52 5.85
N PHE A 365 -3.24 6.11 6.54
CA PHE A 365 -3.82 4.77 6.38
C PHE A 365 -4.35 4.53 4.97
N ALA A 366 -5.00 5.53 4.37
CA ALA A 366 -5.49 5.42 3.01
C ALA A 366 -4.34 5.29 2.01
N LEU A 367 -3.29 6.09 2.14
CA LEU A 367 -2.10 5.96 1.28
C LEU A 367 -1.44 4.59 1.42
N GLU A 368 -1.33 4.06 2.64
CA GLU A 368 -0.81 2.72 2.89
C GLU A 368 -1.68 1.64 2.23
N ALA A 369 -3.00 1.70 2.44
CA ALA A 369 -3.94 0.76 1.86
C ALA A 369 -3.91 0.81 0.32
N LEU A 370 -3.88 2.01 -0.27
CA LEU A 370 -3.78 2.17 -1.73
C LEU A 370 -2.48 1.57 -2.27
N ARG A 371 -1.35 1.80 -1.60
CA ARG A 371 -0.06 1.21 -1.99
C ARG A 371 -0.06 -0.31 -1.85
N ALA A 372 -0.63 -0.85 -0.78
CA ALA A 372 -0.80 -2.28 -0.55
C ALA A 372 -1.69 -2.92 -1.64
N ALA A 373 -2.78 -2.26 -2.00
CA ALA A 373 -3.67 -2.65 -3.11
C ALA A 373 -3.07 -2.40 -4.50
N GLY A 374 -1.83 -1.91 -4.57
CA GLY A 374 -1.02 -1.90 -5.77
C GLY A 374 -0.97 -0.59 -6.56
N LEU A 375 -1.54 0.51 -6.05
CA LEU A 375 -1.39 1.82 -6.68
C LEU A 375 0.08 2.24 -6.74
N GLN A 376 0.47 2.89 -7.84
CA GLN A 376 1.79 3.46 -8.00
C GLN A 376 1.92 4.80 -7.26
N ALA A 377 3.15 5.18 -6.90
CA ALA A 377 3.42 6.41 -6.16
C ALA A 377 3.08 7.66 -6.99
N ASP A 378 3.20 7.56 -8.33
CA ASP A 378 2.85 8.61 -9.29
C ASP A 378 1.36 8.61 -9.68
N HIS A 379 0.53 7.75 -9.07
CA HIS A 379 -0.91 7.73 -9.33
C HIS A 379 -1.57 9.05 -8.91
N GLU A 380 -2.53 9.54 -9.69
CA GLU A 380 -3.17 10.86 -9.49
C GLU A 380 -3.71 11.04 -8.06
N ALA A 381 -4.41 10.04 -7.51
CA ALA A 381 -4.92 10.09 -6.13
C ALA A 381 -3.81 10.34 -5.09
N ILE A 382 -2.65 9.71 -5.25
CA ILE A 382 -1.48 9.90 -4.36
C ILE A 382 -0.90 11.30 -4.55
N GLN A 383 -0.80 11.76 -5.80
CA GLN A 383 -0.28 13.09 -6.12
C GLN A 383 -1.20 14.22 -5.61
N LYS A 384 -2.52 14.02 -5.62
CA LYS A 384 -3.47 14.96 -5.01
C LYS A 384 -3.30 15.03 -3.49
N ALA A 385 -3.07 13.89 -2.83
CA ALA A 385 -2.83 13.84 -1.39
C ALA A 385 -1.60 14.66 -0.97
N LEU A 386 -0.57 14.79 -1.82
CA LEU A 386 0.61 15.62 -1.52
C LEU A 386 0.28 17.07 -1.18
N VAL A 387 -0.81 17.63 -1.74
CA VAL A 387 -1.25 19.00 -1.42
C VAL A 387 -1.68 19.08 0.05
N PHE A 388 -2.45 18.11 0.52
CA PHE A 388 -2.86 18.03 1.91
C PHE A 388 -1.67 17.81 2.85
N LEU A 389 -0.76 16.88 2.51
CA LEU A 389 0.44 16.59 3.30
C LEU A 389 1.32 17.84 3.49
N GLN A 390 1.49 18.64 2.44
CA GLN A 390 2.22 19.91 2.53
C GLN A 390 1.53 20.90 3.48
N ARG A 391 0.19 20.93 3.49
CA ARG A 391 -0.60 21.81 4.36
C ARG A 391 -0.64 21.38 5.82
N THR A 392 -0.37 20.10 6.11
CA THR A 392 -0.21 19.62 7.50
C THR A 392 1.20 19.83 8.03
N GLN A 393 2.21 19.94 7.15
CA GLN A 393 3.60 20.15 7.54
C GLN A 393 3.88 21.60 7.94
N ASN A 394 4.54 21.80 9.07
CA ASN A 394 5.09 23.09 9.48
C ASN A 394 6.40 23.35 8.73
N LEU A 395 6.27 23.69 7.44
CA LEU A 395 7.36 24.11 6.57
C LEU A 395 6.85 25.20 5.61
N ARG A 396 7.18 26.47 5.89
CA ARG A 396 6.56 27.63 5.22
C ARG A 396 6.84 27.72 3.73
N THR A 397 7.92 27.10 3.28
CA THR A 397 8.31 27.08 1.87
C THR A 397 7.38 26.22 1.01
N VAL A 398 6.60 25.31 1.62
CA VAL A 398 5.65 24.42 0.91
C VAL A 398 4.23 24.50 1.45
N ASN A 399 4.02 24.93 2.69
CA ASN A 399 2.71 25.06 3.30
C ASN A 399 2.10 26.43 2.97
N ASP A 400 1.11 26.42 2.08
CA ASP A 400 0.37 27.60 1.65
C ASP A 400 -0.85 27.94 2.54
N PHE A 401 -1.12 27.15 3.59
CA PHE A 401 -2.28 27.34 4.43
C PHE A 401 -2.11 28.49 5.44
N LYS A 402 -3.01 29.47 5.35
CA LYS A 402 -3.25 30.51 6.36
C LYS A 402 -4.74 30.76 6.45
N GLY A 403 -5.30 30.78 7.65
CA GLY A 403 -6.73 30.96 7.80
C GLY A 403 -7.21 31.02 9.24
N VAL A 404 -8.53 31.12 9.40
CA VAL A 404 -9.17 31.06 10.71
C VAL A 404 -9.70 29.64 10.94
N VAL A 405 -9.23 28.99 12.00
CA VAL A 405 -9.73 27.69 12.45
C VAL A 405 -10.47 27.84 13.78
N LYS A 406 -11.19 26.79 14.17
CA LYS A 406 -11.79 26.67 15.51
C LYS A 406 -11.00 25.64 16.32
N ASP A 407 -10.75 25.93 17.58
CA ASP A 407 -10.26 24.93 18.53
C ASP A 407 -11.38 23.97 18.97
N ASP A 408 -11.00 22.97 19.77
CA ASP A 408 -11.92 22.02 20.39
C ASP A 408 -12.97 22.70 21.29
N ASP A 409 -12.63 23.84 21.91
CA ASP A 409 -13.55 24.65 22.74
C ASP A 409 -14.43 25.62 21.91
N GLY A 410 -14.26 25.63 20.59
CA GLY A 410 -14.98 26.51 19.65
C GLY A 410 -14.34 27.89 19.45
N THR A 411 -13.25 28.20 20.15
CA THR A 411 -12.51 29.47 20.02
C THR A 411 -11.95 29.63 18.61
N ARG A 412 -12.22 30.77 17.98
CA ARG A 412 -11.69 31.10 16.66
C ARG A 412 -10.27 31.65 16.79
N MET A 413 -9.35 31.11 16.00
CA MET A 413 -7.96 31.57 15.97
C MET A 413 -7.46 31.70 14.54
N THR A 414 -6.64 32.73 14.31
CA THR A 414 -5.91 32.90 13.06
C THR A 414 -4.64 32.07 13.14
N VAL A 415 -4.49 31.13 12.21
CA VAL A 415 -3.35 30.21 12.16
C VAL A 415 -2.52 30.40 10.91
N VAL A 416 -1.21 30.18 11.08
CA VAL A 416 -0.19 30.18 10.03
C VAL A 416 0.70 28.93 10.20
N ALA A 417 1.35 28.51 9.12
CA ALA A 417 2.34 27.45 9.17
C ALA A 417 3.57 27.85 10.02
N GLY A 418 4.03 26.89 10.83
CA GLY A 418 5.36 26.92 11.45
C GLY A 418 6.46 26.54 10.47
N ASP A 419 7.68 26.42 10.97
CA ASP A 419 8.87 26.10 10.16
C ASP A 419 9.80 25.10 10.87
N ASP A 420 9.24 24.28 11.77
CA ASP A 420 10.00 23.29 12.54
C ASP A 420 10.22 21.97 11.77
N GLY A 421 9.55 21.80 10.63
CA GLY A 421 9.63 20.64 9.74
C GLY A 421 8.67 19.50 10.07
N GLY A 422 8.06 19.49 11.26
CA GLY A 422 7.14 18.45 11.70
C GLY A 422 5.71 18.64 11.16
N SER A 423 4.76 17.84 11.63
CA SER A 423 3.37 17.89 11.15
C SER A 423 2.33 18.03 12.26
N ALA A 424 1.25 18.75 11.94
CA ALA A 424 0.03 18.80 12.71
C ALA A 424 -1.01 17.76 12.21
N TYR A 425 -2.17 17.66 12.88
CA TYR A 425 -3.18 16.63 12.61
C TYR A 425 -3.95 16.87 11.31
N TYR A 426 -4.29 18.14 11.04
CA TYR A 426 -4.79 18.62 9.75
C TYR A 426 -4.47 20.11 9.63
N PRO A 427 -4.62 20.75 8.45
CA PRO A 427 -4.11 22.10 8.22
C PRO A 427 -4.66 23.10 9.24
N GLY A 428 -3.73 23.65 10.03
CA GLY A 428 -4.05 24.63 11.07
C GLY A 428 -4.54 24.07 12.40
N ASN A 429 -4.64 22.76 12.61
CA ASN A 429 -5.11 22.19 13.87
C ASN A 429 -4.17 21.11 14.40
N SER A 430 -3.90 21.18 15.70
CA SER A 430 -3.07 20.20 16.38
C SER A 430 -3.64 19.83 17.74
N ALA A 431 -3.77 18.53 17.98
CA ALA A 431 -4.10 18.00 19.31
C ALA A 431 -2.99 18.27 20.33
N ALA A 432 -1.76 18.59 19.89
CA ALA A 432 -0.66 18.99 20.75
C ALA A 432 -0.73 20.47 21.18
N GLY A 433 -1.72 21.22 20.70
CA GLY A 433 -1.91 22.63 21.02
C GLY A 433 -1.20 23.58 20.04
N TYR A 434 -0.99 24.83 20.48
CA TYR A 434 -0.52 25.92 19.62
C TYR A 434 0.57 26.75 20.27
N VAL A 435 1.49 27.29 19.46
CA VAL A 435 2.38 28.37 19.85
C VAL A 435 1.70 29.69 19.47
N THR A 436 1.61 30.64 20.41
CA THR A 436 1.07 31.99 20.15
C THR A 436 2.21 32.94 19.81
N LEU A 437 2.15 33.57 18.64
CA LEU A 437 3.12 34.56 18.20
C LEU A 437 2.84 35.94 18.82
N PRO A 438 3.84 36.87 18.83
CA PRO A 438 3.66 38.21 19.40
C PRO A 438 2.51 39.02 18.78
N ASP A 439 2.15 38.75 17.52
CA ASP A 439 1.03 39.39 16.82
C ASP A 439 -0.34 38.74 17.10
N GLY A 440 -0.38 37.73 17.97
CA GLY A 440 -1.59 36.97 18.34
C GLY A 440 -1.97 35.86 17.38
N THR A 441 -1.28 35.71 16.23
CA THR A 441 -1.47 34.54 15.37
C THR A 441 -0.91 33.27 16.01
N LYS A 442 -1.41 32.11 15.60
CA LYS A 442 -1.05 30.81 16.19
C LYS A 442 -0.40 29.88 15.18
N ILE A 443 0.57 29.10 15.64
CA ILE A 443 1.17 28.00 14.90
C ILE A 443 0.69 26.69 15.53
N PRO A 444 0.05 25.76 14.79
CA PRO A 444 -0.28 24.45 15.31
C PRO A 444 1.01 23.70 15.65
N ARG A 445 1.13 23.13 16.85
CA ARG A 445 2.35 22.39 17.24
C ARG A 445 2.48 21.12 16.41
N SER A 446 3.68 20.88 15.89
CA SER A 446 4.06 19.58 15.34
C SER A 446 4.14 18.54 16.46
N TYR A 447 3.79 17.28 16.20
CA TYR A 447 3.90 16.21 17.21
C TYR A 447 4.18 14.83 16.60
N GLY A 448 4.71 13.93 17.43
CA GLY A 448 5.37 12.69 17.04
C GLY A 448 4.57 11.86 16.05
N SER A 449 3.40 11.38 16.46
CA SER A 449 2.59 10.49 15.62
C SER A 449 2.21 11.09 14.27
N MET A 450 2.02 12.42 14.18
CA MET A 450 1.71 13.07 12.90
C MET A 450 2.95 13.36 12.07
N THR A 451 4.08 13.68 12.68
CA THR A 451 5.34 13.82 11.92
C THR A 451 5.77 12.48 11.32
N TYR A 452 5.64 11.37 12.05
CA TYR A 452 5.89 10.03 11.50
C TYR A 452 4.86 9.64 10.43
N ALA A 453 3.58 9.95 10.62
CA ALA A 453 2.55 9.75 9.58
C ALA A 453 2.86 10.53 8.30
N LEU A 454 3.35 11.77 8.42
CA LEU A 454 3.77 12.59 7.30
C LEU A 454 4.97 11.96 6.57
N LEU A 455 6.01 11.55 7.31
CA LEU A 455 7.19 10.88 6.74
C LEU A 455 6.78 9.61 5.97
N LYS A 456 5.98 8.74 6.59
CA LYS A 456 5.44 7.53 5.95
C LYS A 456 4.68 7.87 4.66
N SER A 457 3.83 8.89 4.71
CA SER A 457 3.02 9.34 3.57
C SER A 457 3.88 9.86 2.41
N TYR A 458 4.93 10.66 2.70
CA TYR A 458 5.86 11.13 1.67
C TYR A 458 6.62 9.98 1.00
N THR A 459 7.10 9.02 1.79
CA THR A 459 7.74 7.81 1.26
C THR A 459 6.79 7.01 0.37
N MET A 460 5.54 6.84 0.78
CA MET A 460 4.51 6.16 -0.01
C MET A 460 4.17 6.90 -1.31
N ALA A 461 4.29 8.23 -1.30
CA ALA A 461 4.15 9.07 -2.47
C ALA A 461 5.44 9.16 -3.33
N GLY A 462 6.48 8.39 -3.00
CA GLY A 462 7.70 8.30 -3.78
C GLY A 462 8.58 9.55 -3.72
N ILE A 463 8.41 10.38 -2.68
CA ILE A 463 9.25 11.57 -2.48
C ILE A 463 10.63 11.11 -1.98
N PRO A 464 11.73 11.52 -2.63
CA PRO A 464 13.06 11.06 -2.26
C PRO A 464 13.52 11.61 -0.90
N PRO A 465 14.41 10.92 -0.18
CA PRO A 465 14.93 11.37 1.12
C PRO A 465 15.62 12.74 1.10
N THR A 466 16.16 13.14 -0.05
CA THR A 466 16.83 14.44 -0.26
C THR A 466 15.86 15.60 -0.49
N ASP A 467 14.56 15.33 -0.65
CA ASP A 467 13.55 16.38 -0.79
C ASP A 467 13.48 17.21 0.51
N PRO A 468 13.45 18.55 0.44
CA PRO A 468 13.40 19.41 1.63
C PRO A 468 12.27 19.07 2.59
N ARG A 469 11.12 18.57 2.08
CA ARG A 469 9.97 18.18 2.91
C ARG A 469 10.28 16.95 3.76
N VAL A 470 10.92 15.95 3.17
CA VAL A 470 11.30 14.70 3.86
C VAL A 470 12.43 14.98 4.85
N ALA A 471 13.46 15.70 4.40
CA ALA A 471 14.60 16.08 5.24
C ALA A 471 14.16 16.89 6.47
N ALA A 472 13.21 17.83 6.32
CA ALA A 472 12.68 18.61 7.44
C ALA A 472 11.91 17.75 8.45
N ALA A 473 11.11 16.79 7.98
CA ALA A 473 10.38 15.85 8.85
C ALA A 473 11.34 14.94 9.64
N VAL A 474 12.37 14.40 8.98
CA VAL A 474 13.42 13.60 9.63
C VAL A 474 14.18 14.42 10.65
N ARG A 475 14.56 15.66 10.32
CA ARG A 475 15.22 16.56 11.26
C ARG A 475 14.35 16.84 12.48
N TRP A 476 13.05 17.06 12.30
CA TRP A 476 12.13 17.23 13.43
C TRP A 476 12.11 15.97 14.32
N ILE A 477 12.07 14.78 13.72
CA ILE A 477 12.13 13.51 14.44
C ILE A 477 13.42 13.38 15.25
N GLU A 478 14.58 13.69 14.66
CA GLU A 478 15.88 13.62 15.34
C GLU A 478 15.98 14.59 16.53
N LEU A 479 15.44 15.80 16.38
CA LEU A 479 15.40 16.80 17.45
C LEU A 479 14.42 16.47 18.58
N ASN A 480 13.42 15.62 18.32
CA ASN A 480 12.34 15.28 19.24
C ASN A 480 12.30 13.78 19.58
N TRP A 481 13.39 13.04 19.34
CA TRP A 481 13.43 11.60 19.56
C TRP A 481 13.17 11.26 21.02
N THR A 482 12.13 10.46 21.25
CA THR A 482 11.80 9.90 22.55
C THR A 482 10.86 8.71 22.39
N LEU A 483 10.94 7.76 23.31
CA LEU A 483 9.99 6.66 23.45
C LEU A 483 9.23 6.75 24.79
N ALA A 484 9.41 7.82 25.57
CA ALA A 484 8.71 7.97 26.85
C ALA A 484 7.29 8.53 26.69
N GLU A 485 7.06 9.31 25.64
CA GLU A 485 5.82 10.03 25.37
C GLU A 485 5.66 10.25 23.85
N ASN A 486 4.49 10.74 23.42
CA ASN A 486 4.27 11.23 22.07
C ASN A 486 4.69 12.72 22.02
N PRO A 487 5.87 13.05 21.49
CA PRO A 487 6.50 14.37 21.68
C PRO A 487 5.74 15.48 20.95
N GLY A 488 5.88 16.73 21.42
CA GLY A 488 5.42 17.94 20.70
C GLY A 488 4.41 18.82 21.45
N ALA A 489 3.80 18.33 22.54
CA ALA A 489 2.82 19.09 23.32
C ALA A 489 3.40 20.32 24.05
N GLY A 490 4.72 20.35 24.27
CA GLY A 490 5.41 21.37 25.07
C GLY A 490 5.65 20.92 26.52
N GLU A 491 6.64 21.51 27.18
CA GLU A 491 7.04 21.14 28.55
C GLU A 491 5.98 21.52 29.59
N ASP A 492 5.18 22.54 29.29
CA ASP A 492 4.08 23.07 30.11
C ASP A 492 2.77 22.29 29.95
N ALA A 493 2.72 21.32 29.04
CA ALA A 493 1.53 20.51 28.80
C ALA A 493 1.24 19.52 29.93
N ASP A 494 -0.05 19.29 30.16
CA ASP A 494 -0.55 18.24 31.06
C ASP A 494 0.09 16.89 30.70
N GLU A 495 0.56 16.15 31.71
CA GLU A 495 1.20 14.85 31.52
C GLU A 495 0.31 13.89 30.71
N LYS A 496 -1.00 13.89 30.93
CA LYS A 496 -1.93 13.05 30.17
C LYS A 496 -1.90 13.40 28.69
N LEU A 497 -1.74 14.67 28.31
CA LEU A 497 -1.68 15.08 26.91
C LEU A 497 -0.48 14.44 26.20
N ARG A 498 0.68 14.40 26.87
CA ARG A 498 1.93 13.83 26.33
C ARG A 498 1.85 12.32 26.10
N HIS A 499 0.96 11.62 26.81
CA HIS A 499 0.77 10.17 26.68
C HIS A 499 -0.45 9.77 25.83
N GLN A 500 -1.12 10.70 25.15
CA GLN A 500 -2.23 10.35 24.24
C GLN A 500 -1.72 9.63 22.98
N GLY A 501 -2.27 8.45 22.69
CA GLY A 501 -1.96 7.71 21.47
C GLY A 501 -0.52 7.19 21.43
N LEU A 502 0.02 6.75 22.57
CA LEU A 502 1.41 6.35 22.71
C LEU A 502 1.73 5.05 21.96
N PHE A 503 0.81 4.08 21.97
CA PHE A 503 1.00 2.83 21.23
C PHE A 503 0.77 3.03 19.73
N TYR A 504 -0.20 3.87 19.37
CA TYR A 504 -0.36 4.34 17.99
C TYR A 504 0.91 5.05 17.49
N TYR A 505 1.50 5.90 18.33
CA TYR A 505 2.78 6.56 18.06
C TYR A 505 3.90 5.53 17.77
N TYR A 506 4.07 4.51 18.61
CA TYR A 506 5.07 3.46 18.38
C TYR A 506 4.87 2.72 17.06
N MET A 507 3.62 2.36 16.72
CA MET A 507 3.30 1.70 15.45
C MET A 507 3.68 2.58 14.26
N VAL A 508 3.24 3.84 14.24
CA VAL A 508 3.50 4.74 13.11
C VAL A 508 4.97 5.12 13.03
N LEU A 509 5.66 5.27 14.16
CA LEU A 509 7.11 5.47 14.22
C LEU A 509 7.85 4.33 13.53
N ALA A 510 7.55 3.08 13.91
CA ALA A 510 8.23 1.91 13.35
C ALA A 510 7.98 1.79 11.84
N GLN A 511 6.73 1.92 11.41
CA GLN A 511 6.33 1.88 10.01
C GLN A 511 6.98 2.99 9.18
N ALA A 512 7.04 4.21 9.71
CA ALA A 512 7.59 5.36 8.99
C ALA A 512 9.11 5.27 8.80
N LEU A 513 9.84 4.93 9.86
CA LEU A 513 11.30 4.81 9.81
C LEU A 513 11.73 3.64 8.93
N ASP A 514 11.06 2.49 9.04
CA ASP A 514 11.33 1.32 8.20
C ASP A 514 11.00 1.59 6.73
N ALA A 515 9.83 2.17 6.44
CA ALA A 515 9.45 2.54 5.07
C ALA A 515 10.46 3.54 4.46
N ALA A 516 10.93 4.52 5.24
CA ALA A 516 11.91 5.51 4.80
C ALA A 516 13.34 4.95 4.68
N GLY A 517 13.59 3.69 5.05
CA GLY A 517 14.93 3.09 5.02
C GLY A 517 15.91 3.69 6.02
N ILE A 518 15.41 4.32 7.09
CA ILE A 518 16.25 4.95 8.11
C ILE A 518 16.77 3.85 9.03
N THR A 519 18.08 3.65 9.08
CA THR A 519 18.73 2.62 9.92
C THR A 519 19.24 3.17 11.25
N SER A 520 19.52 4.47 11.33
CA SER A 520 19.91 5.15 12.56
C SER A 520 19.45 6.60 12.55
N LEU A 521 19.13 7.13 13.73
CA LEU A 521 18.78 8.54 13.91
C LEU A 521 19.97 9.30 14.50
N ARG A 522 20.14 10.57 14.11
CA ARG A 522 21.19 11.44 14.66
C ARG A 522 20.61 12.40 15.69
N VAL A 523 20.47 11.93 16.92
CA VAL A 523 19.87 12.72 18.01
C VAL A 523 20.91 13.70 18.58
N PRO A 524 20.60 14.99 18.77
CA PRO A 524 21.54 15.92 19.40
C PRO A 524 22.01 15.42 20.77
N GLY A 525 23.32 15.52 21.04
CA GLY A 525 23.89 15.23 22.36
C GLY A 525 23.36 16.19 23.45
N LYS A 526 23.66 15.87 24.71
CA LYS A 526 23.31 16.76 25.84
C LYS A 526 23.99 18.13 25.66
N ALA A 527 23.38 19.18 26.22
CA ALA A 527 23.96 20.52 26.21
C ALA A 527 25.43 20.49 26.66
N GLY A 528 26.35 20.89 25.78
CA GLY A 528 27.80 20.88 25.99
C GLY A 528 28.58 19.82 25.20
N THR A 529 27.92 18.97 24.41
CA THR A 529 28.58 18.08 23.43
C THR A 529 28.10 18.42 22.02
N ASP A 530 29.01 18.86 21.13
CA ASP A 530 28.69 19.20 19.73
C ASP A 530 28.41 17.97 18.83
N GLU A 531 28.48 16.75 19.39
CA GLU A 531 28.34 15.51 18.63
C GLU A 531 26.92 14.95 18.73
N ALA A 532 26.27 14.75 17.57
CA ALA A 532 25.01 14.02 17.48
C ALA A 532 25.26 12.53 17.74
N LEU A 533 24.46 11.93 18.62
CA LEU A 533 24.56 10.52 18.99
C LEU A 533 23.74 9.66 18.02
N PRO A 534 24.33 8.61 17.43
CA PRO A 534 23.58 7.66 16.63
C PRO A 534 22.67 6.82 17.54
N VAL A 535 21.39 6.77 17.20
CA VAL A 535 20.39 5.92 17.87
C VAL A 535 19.98 4.78 16.95
N ASP A 536 20.12 3.56 17.45
CA ASP A 536 19.50 2.36 16.88
C ASP A 536 18.04 2.29 17.34
N TRP A 537 17.18 2.95 16.58
CA TRP A 537 15.77 3.09 16.92
C TRP A 537 15.04 1.75 16.97
N LYS A 538 15.46 0.76 16.14
CA LYS A 538 14.84 -0.58 16.13
C LYS A 538 15.08 -1.25 17.47
N LYS A 539 16.34 -1.23 17.93
CA LYS A 539 16.72 -1.81 19.23
C LYS A 539 16.06 -1.08 20.40
N GLU A 540 16.04 0.25 20.41
CA GLU A 540 15.42 1.02 21.48
C GLU A 540 13.91 0.81 21.56
N LEU A 541 13.22 0.79 20.40
CA LEU A 541 11.79 0.53 20.34
C LEU A 541 11.45 -0.88 20.81
N SER A 542 12.15 -1.91 20.31
CA SER A 542 11.98 -3.29 20.75
C SER A 542 12.18 -3.40 22.26
N ALA A 543 13.27 -2.86 22.81
CA ALA A 543 13.53 -2.91 24.23
C ALA A 543 12.43 -2.22 25.05
N THR A 544 11.92 -1.08 24.57
CA THR A 544 10.83 -0.33 25.21
C THR A 544 9.54 -1.15 25.23
N LEU A 545 9.14 -1.74 24.10
CA LEU A 545 7.95 -2.59 24.01
C LEU A 545 8.09 -3.84 24.86
N LEU A 546 9.23 -4.54 24.81
CA LEU A 546 9.48 -5.72 25.64
C LEU A 546 9.40 -5.42 27.13
N ALA A 547 9.96 -4.29 27.57
CA ALA A 547 9.90 -3.87 28.98
C ALA A 547 8.48 -3.48 29.43
N ALA A 548 7.64 -2.99 28.50
CA ALA A 548 6.25 -2.62 28.77
C ALA A 548 5.26 -3.79 28.65
N GLN A 549 5.69 -4.98 28.20
CA GLN A 549 4.80 -6.13 28.05
C GLN A 549 4.33 -6.63 29.42
N ARG A 550 3.02 -6.83 29.55
CA ARG A 550 2.42 -7.40 30.77
C ARG A 550 2.61 -8.92 30.82
N ALA A 551 2.43 -9.49 32.00
CA ALA A 551 2.61 -10.93 32.22
C ALA A 551 1.69 -11.83 31.37
N ASP A 552 0.52 -11.32 30.97
CA ASP A 552 -0.43 -12.01 30.09
C ASP A 552 -0.11 -11.87 28.60
N GLY A 553 0.98 -11.18 28.25
CA GLY A 553 1.41 -10.94 26.87
C GLY A 553 0.85 -9.66 26.25
N SER A 554 -0.05 -8.95 26.93
CA SER A 554 -0.68 -7.74 26.42
C SER A 554 0.12 -6.47 26.70
N TRP A 555 -0.25 -5.38 26.03
CA TRP A 555 0.16 -4.01 26.35
C TRP A 555 -1.04 -3.16 26.70
N LEU A 556 -0.82 -2.06 27.42
CA LEU A 556 -1.86 -1.12 27.83
C LEU A 556 -1.24 0.27 28.03
N ASN A 557 -1.92 1.33 27.57
CA ASN A 557 -1.55 2.69 27.95
C ASN A 557 -2.18 3.06 29.29
N GLU A 558 -1.46 2.79 30.38
CA GLU A 558 -1.94 3.08 31.73
C GLU A 558 -2.06 4.57 32.04
N ARG A 559 -1.36 5.43 31.27
CA ARG A 559 -1.31 6.87 31.51
C ARG A 559 -2.42 7.64 30.79
N ASN A 560 -2.94 7.11 29.68
CA ASN A 560 -4.06 7.73 28.96
C ASN A 560 -4.86 6.75 28.09
N GLY A 561 -6.18 6.71 28.29
CA GLY A 561 -7.11 5.87 27.50
C GLY A 561 -7.68 6.49 26.22
N ARG A 562 -7.25 7.70 25.83
CA ARG A 562 -7.77 8.35 24.62
C ARG A 562 -7.51 7.47 23.39
N TRP A 563 -8.49 7.46 22.46
CA TRP A 563 -8.48 6.60 21.28
C TRP A 563 -8.43 5.09 21.60
N TRP A 564 -9.04 4.71 22.73
CA TRP A 564 -9.18 3.33 23.20
C TRP A 564 -7.85 2.64 23.56
N GLU A 565 -6.79 3.41 23.87
CA GLU A 565 -5.54 2.84 24.38
C GLU A 565 -5.62 2.38 25.85
N ASP A 566 -6.79 2.52 26.49
CA ASP A 566 -7.14 1.84 27.73
C ASP A 566 -7.63 0.39 27.50
N GLN A 567 -7.65 -0.07 26.25
CA GLN A 567 -8.01 -1.46 25.91
C GLN A 567 -6.78 -2.27 25.50
N PRO A 568 -6.45 -3.34 26.25
CA PRO A 568 -5.25 -4.11 25.96
C PRO A 568 -5.19 -4.71 24.56
N VAL A 569 -6.35 -5.05 23.98
CA VAL A 569 -6.46 -5.55 22.59
C VAL A 569 -5.81 -4.57 21.60
N ILE A 570 -6.11 -3.29 21.71
CA ILE A 570 -5.68 -2.27 20.74
C ILE A 570 -4.18 -1.99 20.89
N CYS A 571 -3.70 -1.79 22.11
CA CYS A 571 -2.27 -1.59 22.37
C CYS A 571 -1.44 -2.81 21.95
N THR A 572 -1.95 -4.03 22.14
CA THR A 572 -1.25 -5.26 21.73
C THR A 572 -1.18 -5.39 20.19
N ILE A 573 -2.24 -5.02 19.48
CA ILE A 573 -2.25 -4.95 18.02
C ILE A 573 -1.19 -3.95 17.53
N TYR A 574 -1.16 -2.74 18.08
CA TYR A 574 -0.17 -1.72 17.69
C TYR A 574 1.27 -2.14 18.04
N ALA A 575 1.49 -2.76 19.19
CA ALA A 575 2.81 -3.28 19.58
C ALA A 575 3.30 -4.38 18.63
N LEU A 576 2.44 -5.32 18.24
CA LEU A 576 2.79 -6.38 17.28
C LEU A 576 3.11 -5.82 15.89
N LEU A 577 2.33 -4.84 15.42
CA LEU A 577 2.59 -4.16 14.17
C LEU A 577 3.90 -3.36 14.23
N ALA A 578 4.22 -2.73 15.35
CA ALA A 578 5.50 -2.05 15.54
C ALA A 578 6.69 -3.02 15.52
N LEU A 579 6.59 -4.13 16.27
CA LEU A 579 7.65 -5.15 16.37
C LEU A 579 7.94 -5.85 15.03
N ALA A 580 6.98 -5.87 14.11
CA ALA A 580 7.19 -6.40 12.76
C ALA A 580 8.23 -5.60 11.95
N HIS A 581 8.53 -4.36 12.34
CA HIS A 581 9.52 -3.48 11.69
C HIS A 581 10.86 -3.41 12.44
N THR A 582 11.00 -4.17 13.54
CA THR A 582 12.20 -4.21 14.37
C THR A 582 12.78 -5.64 14.46
N PRO A 583 13.12 -6.28 13.33
CA PRO A 583 13.63 -7.65 13.29
C PRO A 583 14.98 -7.81 14.01
#